data_AF-A0A927NFH9-F1
#
_entry.id   AF-A0A927NFH9-F1
#
_cell.length_a   1.000
_cell.length_b   1.000
_cell.length_c   1.000
_cell.angle_alpha   90.00
_cell.angle_beta   90.00
_cell.angle_gamma   90.00
#
_symmetry.space_group_name_H-M   'P 1'
#
loop_
_entity.id
_entity.type
_entity.pdbx_description
1 polymer ?
#
loop_
_entity_poly.entity_id
_entity_poly.type
_entity_poly.pdbx_seq_one_letter_code
_entity_poly.pdbx_strand_id
1 'polypeptide(L)'
;MSIMDFYNSKTIDNQDFGNKRMIRLVYVDMAIYKAKIGYTKKFGSVNTSSMEESQVGQHYYISNPYRLPYGMSIEDACKIVSYLSEQNEKNNDIRPAGYSSVATVDEQLSSYGLVEVKPSTPRKKNKSETYGYNEEIDIVLSGCPEMPGVVDLFTVGDKILFSKSRMADRYFEWFTPDVTGKEILKIMSRCDIEPDYDDPSNEL
;
A
#
# COMPACT_ATOMS: atom_id res chain seq x y z
N MET A 1 1.45 7.47 24.03
CA MET A 1 0.80 6.51 23.12
C MET A 1 1.74 5.32 22.98
N SER A 2 1.34 4.17 23.49
CA SER A 2 2.10 2.92 23.39
C SER A 2 2.05 2.41 21.95
N ILE A 3 3.07 1.67 21.49
CA ILE A 3 2.96 0.84 20.28
C ILE A 3 1.69 -0.03 20.33
N MET A 4 1.25 -0.43 21.54
CA MET A 4 0.02 -1.19 21.73
C MET A 4 -1.26 -0.42 21.42
N ASP A 5 -1.25 0.92 21.45
CA ASP A 5 -2.40 1.73 21.05
C ASP A 5 -2.54 1.77 19.52
N PHE A 6 -1.44 1.65 18.77
CA PHE A 6 -1.45 1.50 17.30
C PHE A 6 -2.02 0.14 16.87
N TYR A 7 -1.85 -0.89 17.72
CA TYR A 7 -2.43 -2.22 17.55
C TYR A 7 -3.86 -2.37 18.07
N ASN A 8 -4.55 -1.28 18.45
CA ASN A 8 -6.02 -1.24 18.35
C ASN A 8 -6.44 -1.17 16.87
N SER A 9 -5.83 -2.03 16.04
CA SER A 9 -5.96 -2.05 14.59
C SER A 9 -7.43 -2.23 14.29
N LYS A 10 -7.99 -1.25 13.58
CA LYS A 10 -9.30 -1.40 12.95
C LYS A 10 -9.23 -2.70 12.15
N THR A 11 -10.11 -3.64 12.44
CA THR A 11 -10.32 -4.79 11.57
C THR A 11 -11.36 -4.40 10.53
N ILE A 12 -11.45 -5.18 9.46
CA ILE A 12 -12.48 -4.99 8.47
C ILE A 12 -13.90 -4.97 9.09
N ASP A 13 -14.15 -5.80 10.10
CA ASP A 13 -15.43 -5.87 10.82
C ASP A 13 -15.75 -4.62 11.64
N ASN A 14 -14.72 -3.90 12.08
CA ASN A 14 -14.84 -2.71 12.93
C ASN A 14 -14.91 -1.41 12.11
N GLN A 15 -14.78 -1.48 10.78
CA GLN A 15 -14.67 -0.30 9.94
C GLN A 15 -15.92 -0.08 9.09
N ASP A 16 -16.55 1.09 9.28
CA ASP A 16 -17.62 1.53 8.40
C ASP A 16 -17.03 2.05 7.09
N PHE A 17 -17.16 1.26 6.03
CA PHE A 17 -16.79 1.67 4.68
C PHE A 17 -17.86 2.53 4.01
N GLY A 18 -19.06 2.66 4.59
CA GLY A 18 -20.18 3.42 4.03
C GLY A 18 -20.48 3.04 2.58
N ASN A 19 -20.67 4.04 1.71
CA ASN A 19 -20.89 3.84 0.28
C ASN A 19 -19.60 3.70 -0.55
N LYS A 20 -18.46 3.42 0.08
CA LYS A 20 -17.20 3.23 -0.66
C LYS A 20 -17.31 1.98 -1.56
N ARG A 21 -16.94 2.15 -2.81
CA ARG A 21 -17.02 1.14 -3.88
C ARG A 21 -15.70 1.03 -4.65
N MET A 22 -14.62 1.51 -4.05
CA MET A 22 -13.30 1.47 -4.67
C MET A 22 -12.25 1.08 -3.64
N ILE A 23 -11.27 0.31 -4.09
CA ILE A 23 -10.05 0.02 -3.33
C ILE A 23 -8.81 0.54 -4.06
N ARG A 24 -7.71 0.70 -3.36
CA ARG A 24 -6.40 1.06 -3.93
C ARG A 24 -5.30 0.42 -3.10
N LEU A 25 -4.33 -0.21 -3.75
CA LEU A 25 -3.19 -0.81 -3.08
C LEU A 25 -2.13 0.26 -2.81
N VAL A 26 -1.60 0.29 -1.60
CA VAL A 26 -0.58 1.26 -1.19
C VAL A 26 0.54 0.54 -0.43
N TYR A 27 1.71 0.44 -1.03
CA TYR A 27 2.92 0.00 -0.33
C TYR A 27 3.68 1.21 0.21
N VAL A 28 4.09 1.14 1.48
CA VAL A 28 4.92 2.15 2.13
C VAL A 28 6.08 1.48 2.85
N ASP A 29 7.29 1.80 2.43
CA ASP A 29 8.52 1.47 3.11
C ASP A 29 9.17 2.73 3.66
N MET A 30 9.55 2.71 4.93
CA MET A 30 10.25 3.80 5.58
C MET A 30 11.60 3.31 6.04
N ALA A 31 12.63 4.06 5.67
CA ALA A 31 14.00 3.71 5.99
C ALA A 31 14.71 4.91 6.61
N ILE A 32 15.51 4.67 7.64
CA ILE A 32 16.45 5.66 8.16
C ILE A 32 17.76 5.50 7.39
N TYR A 33 18.25 6.56 6.76
CA TYR A 33 19.60 6.58 6.20
C TYR A 33 20.41 7.74 6.78
N LYS A 34 21.74 7.57 6.78
CA LYS A 34 22.67 8.63 7.18
C LYS A 34 22.98 9.50 5.97
N ALA A 35 22.55 10.75 6.00
CA ALA A 35 22.92 11.75 5.01
C ALA A 35 24.15 12.53 5.50
N LYS A 36 25.17 12.67 4.63
CA LYS A 36 26.27 13.62 4.87
C LYS A 36 25.86 14.98 4.33
N ILE A 37 25.63 15.93 5.22
CA ILE A 37 25.34 17.31 4.83
C ILE A 37 26.64 18.10 4.87
N GLY A 38 27.11 18.51 3.70
CA GLY A 38 28.28 19.36 3.55
C GLY A 38 27.88 20.83 3.56
N TYR A 39 28.35 21.59 4.54
CA TYR A 39 28.14 23.05 4.56
C TYR A 39 29.38 23.76 4.00
N THR A 40 29.20 24.58 2.97
CA THR A 40 30.26 25.48 2.47
C THR A 40 30.07 26.87 3.07
N LYS A 41 30.91 27.23 4.05
CA LYS A 41 30.93 28.59 4.60
C LYS A 41 31.72 29.50 3.65
N LYS A 42 31.06 30.33 2.85
CA LYS A 42 31.72 31.33 1.99
C LYS A 42 32.22 32.53 2.80
N PHE A 43 33.30 32.38 3.57
CA PHE A 43 34.09 33.53 4.04
C PHE A 43 35.57 33.13 4.22
N GLY A 44 36.42 33.64 3.32
CA GLY A 44 37.85 33.91 3.53
C GLY A 44 38.86 32.75 3.66
N SER A 45 38.48 31.59 4.18
CA SER A 45 39.38 30.45 4.38
C SER A 45 38.55 29.19 4.62
N VAL A 46 38.58 28.25 3.67
CA VAL A 46 37.66 27.10 3.60
C VAL A 46 37.98 26.08 4.69
N ASN A 47 37.17 26.03 5.74
CA ASN A 47 37.00 24.84 6.57
C ASN A 47 35.70 24.15 6.14
N THR A 48 35.80 23.01 5.46
CA THR A 48 34.67 22.12 5.19
C THR A 48 34.40 21.27 6.43
N SER A 49 33.28 21.50 7.11
CA SER A 49 32.76 20.59 8.13
C SER A 49 31.60 19.79 7.54
N SER A 50 31.69 18.46 7.57
CA SER A 50 30.57 17.56 7.27
C SER A 50 29.97 17.07 8.59
N MET A 51 28.67 17.26 8.78
CA MET A 51 27.91 16.57 9.82
C MET A 51 27.18 15.38 9.18
N GLU A 52 27.18 14.24 9.88
CA GLU A 52 26.29 13.14 9.54
C GLU A 52 24.98 13.34 10.29
N GLU A 53 23.89 13.49 9.55
CA GLU A 53 22.54 13.53 10.11
C GLU A 53 21.76 12.30 9.65
N SER A 54 21.05 11.66 10.57
CA SER A 54 20.09 10.62 10.23
C SER A 54 18.87 11.31 9.61
N GLN A 55 18.45 10.85 8.44
CA GLN A 55 17.24 11.29 7.75
C GLN A 55 16.30 10.10 7.57
N VAL A 56 15.00 10.38 7.56
CA VAL A 56 14.00 9.37 7.20
C VAL A 56 13.67 9.53 5.73
N GLY A 57 13.83 8.44 4.99
CA GLY A 57 13.31 8.28 3.64
C GLY A 57 12.00 7.54 3.65
N GLN A 58 11.22 7.85 2.63
CA GLN A 58 10.07 7.04 2.26
C GLN A 58 10.23 6.54 0.82
N HIS A 59 9.99 5.25 0.63
CA HIS A 59 9.69 4.66 -0.67
C HIS A 59 8.26 4.16 -0.65
N TYR A 60 7.50 4.46 -1.69
CA TYR A 60 6.13 4.03 -1.76
C TYR A 60 5.72 3.66 -3.17
N TYR A 61 4.69 2.83 -3.23
CA TYR A 61 3.98 2.49 -4.45
C TYR A 61 2.49 2.67 -4.20
N ILE A 62 1.80 3.29 -5.16
CA ILE A 62 0.35 3.50 -5.10
C ILE A 62 -0.20 3.00 -6.43
N SER A 63 -1.12 2.04 -6.37
CA SER A 63 -1.85 1.57 -7.54
C SER A 63 -2.85 2.62 -8.02
N ASN A 64 -3.44 2.39 -9.19
CA ASN A 64 -4.67 3.10 -9.52
C ASN A 64 -5.82 2.64 -8.59
N PRO A 65 -6.83 3.48 -8.35
CA PRO A 65 -8.06 3.01 -7.70
C PRO A 65 -8.78 2.01 -8.60
N TYR A 66 -9.40 1.02 -7.97
CA TYR A 66 -10.18 -0.02 -8.62
C TYR A 66 -11.62 0.07 -8.16
N ARG A 67 -12.56 0.23 -9.08
CA ARG A 67 -13.99 0.13 -8.80
C ARG A 67 -14.39 -1.32 -8.65
N LEU A 68 -15.13 -1.60 -7.58
CA LEU A 68 -15.71 -2.90 -7.32
C LEU A 68 -16.90 -3.16 -8.27
N PRO A 69 -17.00 -4.35 -8.86
CA PRO A 69 -18.16 -4.75 -9.65
C PRO A 69 -19.42 -4.84 -8.76
N TYR A 70 -20.57 -4.87 -9.41
CA TYR A 70 -21.84 -5.00 -8.70
C TYR A 70 -21.87 -6.34 -7.93
N GLY A 71 -22.34 -6.28 -6.67
CA GLY A 71 -22.38 -7.46 -5.80
C GLY A 71 -21.08 -7.77 -5.03
N MET A 72 -19.96 -7.08 -5.33
CA MET A 72 -18.71 -7.23 -4.58
C MET A 72 -18.62 -6.26 -3.40
N SER A 73 -18.37 -6.79 -2.21
CA SER A 73 -18.10 -6.01 -1.00
C SER A 73 -16.61 -5.66 -0.87
N ILE A 74 -16.28 -4.75 0.07
CA ILE A 74 -14.87 -4.45 0.40
C ILE A 74 -14.17 -5.69 0.99
N GLU A 75 -14.89 -6.50 1.77
CA GLU A 75 -14.38 -7.77 2.32
C GLU A 75 -14.01 -8.75 1.21
N ASP A 76 -14.89 -8.91 0.22
CA ASP A 76 -14.61 -9.75 -0.95
C ASP A 76 -13.37 -9.28 -1.71
N ALA A 77 -13.24 -7.97 -1.89
CA ALA A 77 -12.08 -7.37 -2.55
C ALA A 77 -10.80 -7.62 -1.73
N CYS A 78 -10.85 -7.48 -0.40
CA CYS A 78 -9.72 -7.79 0.47
C CYS A 78 -9.31 -9.26 0.35
N LYS A 79 -10.27 -10.19 0.33
CA LYS A 79 -10.02 -11.62 0.12
C LYS A 79 -9.35 -11.92 -1.22
N ILE A 80 -9.82 -11.30 -2.31
CA ILE A 80 -9.17 -11.41 -3.62
C ILE A 80 -7.72 -10.91 -3.56
N VAL A 81 -7.49 -9.73 -2.99
CA VAL A 81 -6.14 -9.15 -2.85
C VAL A 81 -5.25 -10.05 -1.99
N SER A 82 -5.75 -10.61 -0.89
CA SER A 82 -5.01 -11.53 -0.02
C SER A 82 -4.66 -12.83 -0.74
N TYR A 83 -5.61 -13.43 -1.45
CA TYR A 83 -5.39 -14.63 -2.25
C TYR A 83 -4.29 -14.40 -3.30
N LEU A 84 -4.39 -13.33 -4.09
CA LEU A 84 -3.41 -12.99 -5.11
C LEU A 84 -2.02 -12.72 -4.51
N SER A 85 -1.96 -11.99 -3.40
CA SER A 85 -0.69 -11.72 -2.71
C SER A 85 0.00 -13.02 -2.32
N GLU A 86 -0.71 -13.93 -1.64
CA GLU A 86 -0.14 -15.21 -1.22
C GLU A 86 0.30 -16.08 -2.41
N GLN A 87 -0.51 -16.17 -3.46
CA GLN A 87 -0.17 -16.97 -4.64
C GLN A 87 1.08 -16.43 -5.31
N ASN A 88 1.15 -15.11 -5.54
CA ASN A 88 2.31 -14.50 -6.18
C ASN A 88 3.58 -14.65 -5.34
N GLU A 89 3.49 -14.46 -4.03
CA GLU A 89 4.61 -14.57 -3.11
C GLU A 89 5.17 -16.00 -3.07
N LYS A 90 4.28 -17.00 -2.97
CA LYS A 90 4.65 -18.42 -2.97
C LYS A 90 5.23 -18.88 -4.31
N ASN A 91 4.59 -18.51 -5.42
CA ASN A 91 4.94 -19.03 -6.75
C ASN A 91 6.20 -18.37 -7.34
N ASN A 92 6.51 -17.14 -6.94
CA ASN A 92 7.63 -16.37 -7.50
C ASN A 92 8.77 -16.11 -6.51
N ASP A 93 8.73 -16.71 -5.32
CA ASP A 93 9.71 -16.48 -4.23
C ASP A 93 9.88 -14.98 -3.91
N ILE A 94 8.75 -14.25 -3.89
CA ILE A 94 8.72 -12.81 -3.61
C ILE A 94 8.54 -12.60 -2.11
N ARG A 95 9.27 -11.61 -1.57
CA ARG A 95 9.12 -11.18 -0.16
C ARG A 95 7.64 -10.84 0.13
N PRO A 96 7.04 -11.44 1.17
CA PRO A 96 5.69 -11.13 1.57
C PRO A 96 5.46 -9.66 1.86
N ALA A 97 4.32 -9.12 1.40
CA ALA A 97 3.96 -7.72 1.60
C ALA A 97 5.06 -6.74 1.10
N GLY A 98 5.89 -7.16 0.14
CA GLY A 98 6.91 -6.32 -0.47
C GLY A 98 6.36 -5.47 -1.63
N TYR A 99 7.17 -4.51 -2.08
CA TYR A 99 6.88 -3.72 -3.29
C TYR A 99 6.49 -4.62 -4.48
N SER A 100 7.28 -5.66 -4.75
CA SER A 100 7.03 -6.55 -5.90
C SER A 100 5.73 -7.32 -5.76
N SER A 101 5.37 -7.77 -4.55
CA SER A 101 4.09 -8.43 -4.30
C SER A 101 2.93 -7.50 -4.63
N VAL A 102 2.93 -6.29 -4.07
CA VAL A 102 1.86 -5.29 -4.31
C VAL A 102 1.78 -4.89 -5.79
N ALA A 103 2.92 -4.76 -6.46
CA ALA A 103 2.95 -4.41 -7.88
C ALA A 103 2.41 -5.52 -8.79
N THR A 104 2.75 -6.78 -8.53
CA THR A 104 2.21 -7.92 -9.28
C THR A 104 0.71 -8.08 -9.05
N VAL A 105 0.24 -7.89 -7.81
CA VAL A 105 -1.21 -7.93 -7.51
C VAL A 105 -1.95 -6.82 -8.25
N ASP A 106 -1.41 -5.58 -8.29
CA ASP A 106 -2.01 -4.47 -9.06
C ASP A 106 -2.28 -4.86 -10.51
N GLU A 107 -1.33 -5.54 -11.16
CA GLU A 107 -1.44 -5.97 -12.56
C GLU A 107 -2.53 -7.03 -12.78
N GLN A 108 -2.89 -7.81 -11.76
CA GLN A 108 -3.86 -8.90 -11.85
C GLN A 108 -5.29 -8.51 -11.47
N LEU A 109 -5.52 -7.43 -10.71
CA LEU A 109 -6.86 -7.11 -10.19
C LEU A 109 -7.94 -7.02 -11.28
N SER A 110 -7.56 -6.63 -12.50
CA SER A 110 -8.49 -6.54 -13.64
C SER A 110 -9.03 -7.90 -14.09
N SER A 111 -8.27 -8.99 -14.01
CA SER A 111 -8.75 -10.34 -14.37
C SER A 111 -9.75 -10.89 -13.35
N TYR A 112 -9.80 -10.32 -12.15
CA TYR A 112 -10.78 -10.63 -11.11
C TYR A 112 -11.99 -9.67 -11.13
N GLY A 113 -12.17 -8.95 -12.24
CA GLY A 113 -13.33 -8.09 -12.52
C GLY A 113 -13.32 -6.74 -11.80
N LEU A 114 -12.22 -6.37 -11.14
CA LEU A 114 -12.05 -5.02 -10.61
C LEU A 114 -11.73 -4.05 -11.75
N VAL A 115 -12.44 -2.93 -11.83
CA VAL A 115 -12.28 -1.99 -12.95
C VAL A 115 -11.33 -0.87 -12.56
N GLU A 116 -10.15 -0.85 -13.18
CA GLU A 116 -9.17 0.22 -13.00
C GLU A 116 -9.78 1.59 -13.36
N VAL A 117 -9.69 2.55 -12.44
CA VAL A 117 -10.11 3.93 -12.63
C VAL A 117 -8.88 4.78 -12.89
N LYS A 118 -8.63 5.11 -14.16
CA LYS A 118 -7.51 5.99 -14.52
C LYS A 118 -7.74 7.39 -13.94
N PRO A 119 -6.85 7.90 -13.07
CA PRO A 119 -6.98 9.25 -12.55
C PRO A 119 -6.85 10.27 -13.69
N SER A 120 -7.55 11.40 -13.56
CA SER A 120 -7.46 12.53 -14.50
C SER A 120 -6.06 13.15 -14.57
N THR A 121 -5.21 12.88 -13.58
CA THR A 121 -3.79 13.28 -13.56
C THR A 121 -2.87 12.06 -13.64
N PRO A 122 -1.82 12.10 -14.48
CA PRO A 122 -0.94 10.96 -14.72
C PRO A 122 -0.17 10.51 -13.47
N ARG A 123 0.13 9.21 -13.46
CA ARG A 123 0.89 8.45 -12.44
C ARG A 123 2.22 9.14 -12.10
N LYS A 124 2.38 9.66 -10.87
CA LYS A 124 3.70 10.04 -10.34
C LYS A 124 4.37 8.77 -9.81
N LYS A 125 5.30 8.20 -10.57
CA LYS A 125 6.14 7.08 -10.12
C LYS A 125 7.28 7.61 -9.25
N ASN A 126 7.58 6.90 -8.17
CA ASN A 126 8.77 6.99 -7.31
C ASN A 126 9.20 8.40 -6.92
N LYS A 127 8.69 8.89 -5.79
CA LYS A 127 9.31 10.01 -5.08
C LYS A 127 10.01 9.46 -3.82
N SER A 128 11.32 9.61 -3.79
CA SER A 128 12.09 9.58 -2.55
C SER A 128 12.02 11.00 -1.99
N GLU A 129 11.42 11.15 -0.81
CA GLU A 129 11.47 12.40 -0.05
C GLU A 129 12.23 12.15 1.25
N THR A 130 13.04 13.13 1.65
CA THR A 130 14.02 13.03 2.74
C THR A 130 13.65 14.02 3.84
N TYR A 131 13.42 13.53 5.06
CA TYR A 131 12.97 14.35 6.21
C TYR A 131 14.00 14.35 7.34
N GLY A 132 14.10 15.45 8.09
CA GLY A 132 14.94 15.53 9.30
C GLY A 132 14.38 14.66 10.44
N TYR A 133 15.24 13.99 11.21
CA TYR A 133 14.84 13.01 12.24
C TYR A 133 13.92 13.54 13.36
N ASN A 134 13.96 14.85 13.64
CA ASN A 134 13.21 15.49 14.73
C ASN A 134 11.97 16.27 14.25
N GLU A 135 11.68 16.27 12.95
CA GLU A 135 10.44 16.86 12.44
C GLU A 135 9.31 15.84 12.61
N GLU A 136 8.09 16.32 12.88
CA GLU A 136 6.89 15.51 12.63
C GLU A 136 7.03 15.05 11.18
N ILE A 137 7.19 13.74 10.95
CA ILE A 137 7.30 13.21 9.60
C ILE A 137 5.91 13.37 9.02
N ASP A 138 5.67 14.55 8.47
CA ASP A 138 4.55 14.81 7.61
C ASP A 138 4.85 13.95 6.40
N ILE A 139 4.42 12.68 6.46
CA ILE A 139 4.40 11.79 5.31
C ILE A 139 3.39 12.40 4.37
N VAL A 140 3.82 13.44 3.68
CA VAL A 140 3.15 13.97 2.54
C VAL A 140 3.51 12.96 1.46
N LEU A 141 2.72 11.89 1.35
CA LEU A 141 2.61 11.20 0.07
C LEU A 141 2.10 12.28 -0.88
N SER A 142 3.01 13.04 -1.49
CA SER A 142 2.69 14.23 -2.29
C SER A 142 1.96 13.90 -3.61
N GLY A 143 1.47 12.66 -3.71
CA GLY A 143 0.54 12.13 -4.70
C GLY A 143 -0.50 11.13 -4.15
N CYS A 144 -0.70 11.00 -2.84
CA CYS A 144 -1.78 10.16 -2.26
C CYS A 144 -2.75 11.00 -1.41
N PRO A 145 -3.40 12.03 -1.98
CA PRO A 145 -4.50 12.67 -1.27
C PRO A 145 -5.55 11.62 -0.93
N GLU A 146 -6.23 11.80 0.19
CA GLU A 146 -7.43 11.02 0.48
C GLU A 146 -8.38 11.15 -0.71
N MET A 147 -8.78 10.01 -1.26
CA MET A 147 -9.72 9.98 -2.38
C MET A 147 -11.09 9.60 -1.83
N PRO A 148 -12.09 10.50 -1.87
CA PRO A 148 -13.45 10.19 -1.45
C PRO A 148 -13.97 8.93 -2.16
N GLY A 149 -14.55 8.00 -1.40
CA GLY A 149 -15.08 6.76 -1.96
C GLY A 149 -14.05 5.63 -2.14
N VAL A 150 -12.76 5.86 -1.86
CA VAL A 150 -11.67 4.88 -2.01
C VAL A 150 -11.19 4.40 -0.64
N VAL A 151 -10.93 3.10 -0.54
CA VAL A 151 -10.28 2.45 0.61
C VAL A 151 -8.84 2.12 0.22
N ASP A 152 -7.87 2.65 0.98
CA ASP A 152 -6.46 2.33 0.77
C ASP A 152 -6.07 1.08 1.56
N LEU A 153 -5.61 0.05 0.86
CA LEU A 153 -5.09 -1.19 1.41
C LEU A 153 -3.59 -1.03 1.60
N PHE A 154 -3.19 -0.63 2.82
CA PHE A 154 -1.80 -0.33 3.14
C PHE A 154 -1.00 -1.60 3.43
N THR A 155 0.15 -1.71 2.77
CA THR A 155 1.21 -2.68 3.06
C THR A 155 2.43 -1.93 3.56
N VAL A 156 2.84 -2.18 4.80
CA VAL A 156 3.80 -1.34 5.52
C VAL A 156 5.08 -2.09 5.86
N GLY A 157 6.23 -1.58 5.41
CA GLY A 157 7.55 -2.14 5.69
C GLY A 157 8.01 -1.93 7.13
N ASP A 158 7.92 -0.70 7.65
CA ASP A 158 8.24 -0.35 9.05
C ASP A 158 6.99 0.23 9.74
N LYS A 159 6.33 -0.61 10.55
CA LYS A 159 5.11 -0.23 11.28
C LYS A 159 5.35 0.85 12.33
N ILE A 160 6.53 0.91 12.94
CA ILE A 160 6.85 1.89 13.98
C ILE A 160 6.93 3.28 13.36
N LEU A 161 7.66 3.41 12.25
CA LEU A 161 7.73 4.68 11.53
C LEU A 161 6.37 5.05 10.93
N PHE A 162 5.62 4.08 10.42
CA PHE A 162 4.28 4.32 9.85
C PHE A 162 3.28 4.82 10.87
N SER A 163 3.34 4.30 12.10
CA SER A 163 2.46 4.72 13.20
C SER A 163 2.61 6.19 13.58
N LYS A 164 3.74 6.81 13.23
CA LYS A 164 4.00 8.23 13.46
C LYS A 164 3.53 9.12 12.30
N SER A 165 2.98 8.54 11.24
CA SER A 165 2.53 9.24 10.06
C SER A 165 1.06 9.63 10.14
N ARG A 166 0.65 10.66 9.38
CA ARG A 166 -0.77 11.03 9.20
C ARG A 166 -1.62 9.96 8.52
N MET A 167 -1.01 8.88 8.01
CA MET A 167 -1.71 7.78 7.34
C MET A 167 -2.09 6.67 8.31
N ALA A 168 -1.52 6.68 9.52
CA ALA A 168 -1.84 5.75 10.59
C ALA A 168 -3.35 5.63 10.82
N ASP A 169 -4.07 6.75 10.84
CA ASP A 169 -5.52 6.78 11.10
C ASP A 169 -6.37 6.06 10.05
N ARG A 170 -5.81 5.88 8.85
CA ARG A 170 -6.44 5.25 7.68
C ARG A 170 -6.11 3.76 7.60
N TYR A 171 -5.12 3.28 8.34
CA TYR A 171 -4.72 1.88 8.35
C TYR A 171 -5.76 1.02 9.08
N PHE A 172 -5.93 -0.17 8.54
CA PHE A 172 -6.72 -1.25 9.12
C PHE A 172 -6.14 -2.58 8.65
N GLU A 173 -6.40 -3.64 9.40
CA GLU A 173 -6.01 -4.98 9.02
C GLU A 173 -6.99 -5.51 7.96
N TRP A 174 -6.51 -5.56 6.71
CA TRP A 174 -7.29 -5.99 5.55
C TRP A 174 -6.92 -7.40 5.09
N PHE A 175 -5.74 -7.91 5.48
CA PHE A 175 -5.27 -9.19 5.01
C PHE A 175 -6.06 -10.33 5.65
N THR A 176 -6.62 -11.20 4.81
CA THR A 176 -7.33 -12.40 5.24
C THR A 176 -6.46 -13.62 4.90
N PRO A 177 -5.93 -14.35 5.89
CA PRO A 177 -5.09 -15.53 5.63
C PRO A 177 -5.92 -16.69 5.08
N ASP A 178 -5.26 -17.61 4.37
CA ASP A 178 -5.79 -18.91 3.96
C ASP A 178 -7.04 -18.85 3.04
N VAL A 179 -7.22 -17.74 2.31
CA VAL A 179 -8.29 -17.63 1.30
C VAL A 179 -8.04 -18.64 0.18
N THR A 180 -9.05 -19.41 -0.17
CA THR A 180 -8.93 -20.49 -1.16
C THR A 180 -9.43 -20.07 -2.54
N GLY A 181 -8.91 -20.67 -3.61
CA GLY A 181 -9.42 -20.44 -4.97
C GLY A 181 -10.92 -20.76 -5.09
N LYS A 182 -11.43 -21.75 -4.34
CA LYS A 182 -12.88 -22.06 -4.27
C LYS A 182 -13.70 -20.91 -3.69
N GLU A 183 -13.16 -20.16 -2.73
CA GLU A 183 -13.82 -18.98 -2.18
C GLU A 183 -13.82 -17.84 -3.19
N ILE A 184 -12.70 -17.63 -3.89
CA ILE A 184 -12.61 -16.62 -4.96
C ILE A 184 -13.60 -16.90 -6.09
N LEU A 185 -13.70 -18.15 -6.55
CA LEU A 185 -14.68 -18.54 -7.57
C LEU A 185 -16.12 -18.28 -7.13
N LYS A 186 -16.46 -18.45 -5.85
CA LYS A 186 -17.78 -18.10 -5.31
C LYS A 186 -18.03 -16.59 -5.34
N ILE A 187 -17.02 -15.79 -5.00
CA ILE A 187 -17.10 -14.32 -5.07
C ILE A 187 -17.34 -13.90 -6.52
N MET A 188 -16.53 -14.40 -7.46
CA MET A 188 -16.62 -14.07 -8.88
C MET A 188 -17.98 -14.45 -9.47
N SER A 189 -18.45 -15.67 -9.19
CA SER A 189 -19.76 -16.13 -9.63
C SER A 189 -20.92 -15.27 -9.11
N ARG A 190 -20.84 -14.80 -7.86
CA ARG A 190 -21.86 -13.89 -7.28
C ARG A 190 -21.87 -12.52 -7.98
N CYS A 191 -20.74 -12.10 -8.52
CA CYS A 191 -20.57 -10.80 -9.17
C CYS A 191 -20.74 -10.85 -10.69
N ASP A 192 -21.16 -12.00 -11.24
CA ASP A 192 -21.31 -12.23 -12.69
C ASP A 192 -20.00 -11.97 -13.47
N ILE A 193 -18.88 -12.42 -12.88
CA ILE A 193 -17.53 -12.33 -13.46
C ILE A 193 -17.14 -13.73 -13.94
N GLU A 194 -16.88 -13.87 -15.23
CA GLU A 194 -16.34 -15.11 -15.79
C GLU A 194 -14.87 -15.25 -15.40
N PRO A 195 -14.44 -16.42 -14.87
CA PRO A 195 -13.03 -16.66 -14.57
C PRO A 195 -12.22 -16.68 -15.87
N ASP A 196 -11.07 -16.03 -15.85
CA ASP A 196 -10.10 -16.17 -16.93
C ASP A 196 -9.40 -17.53 -16.80
N TYR A 197 -9.82 -18.51 -17.60
CA TYR A 197 -9.30 -19.88 -17.57
C TYR A 197 -7.85 -19.98 -18.08
N ASP A 198 -7.29 -18.91 -18.65
CA ASP A 198 -5.89 -18.87 -19.08
C ASP A 198 -4.95 -18.42 -17.94
N ASP A 199 -5.47 -18.08 -16.76
CA ASP A 199 -4.67 -17.78 -15.56
C ASP A 199 -4.27 -19.08 -14.82
N PRO A 200 -2.96 -19.41 -14.71
CA PRO A 200 -2.49 -20.63 -14.07
C PRO A 200 -2.82 -20.69 -12.56
N SER A 201 -3.24 -19.59 -11.93
CA SER A 201 -3.74 -19.61 -10.55
C SER A 201 -5.14 -20.23 -10.41
N ASN A 202 -5.87 -20.41 -11.52
CA ASN A 202 -7.21 -21.00 -11.57
C ASN A 202 -7.21 -22.54 -11.72
N GLU A 203 -6.04 -23.19 -11.78
CA GLU A 203 -5.95 -24.65 -11.70
C GLU A 203 -6.21 -25.11 -10.25
N LEU A 204 -7.43 -25.61 -10.02
CA LEU A 204 -7.93 -26.19 -8.76
C LEU A 204 -7.21 -27.48 -8.33
#